data_AF-A0A150IV36-F1
#
_entry.id   AF-A0A150IV36-F1
#
_cell.length_a   1.000
_cell.length_b   1.000
_cell.length_c   1.000
_cell.angle_alpha   90.00
_cell.angle_beta   90.00
_cell.angle_gamma   90.00
#
_symmetry.space_group_name_H-M   'P 1'
#
loop_
_entity.id
_entity.type
_entity.pdbx_description
1 polymer ?
#
loop_
_entity_poly.entity_id
_entity_poly.type
_entity_poly.pdbx_seq_one_letter_code
_entity_poly.pdbx_strand_id
1 'polypeptide(L)'
;MTSKEDYNKLLLFLYKELIEEKKDGISPKNVVQEFQDWTPDRINNSYVYLRDNHYLKFISLPSNYNGVFDFWIQGLYPYAIKLVEDELENKKQEKLREIFNEKPWEAIKLIKKDENKTLFLEAYIGKDLIIIGDTNLGINKGNVIERNLEDGTPERYTVLDKDLTNEKDGIPSHYKVKIKKE
;
A
#
# COMPACT_ATOMS: atom_id res chain seq x y z
N MET A 1 8.83 3.55 26.21
CA MET A 1 7.69 3.60 25.29
C MET A 1 8.24 3.67 23.88
N THR A 2 7.99 2.66 23.05
CA THR A 2 8.31 2.69 21.62
C THR A 2 7.32 3.65 20.93
N SER A 3 7.80 4.51 20.02
CA SER A 3 6.89 5.32 19.22
C SER A 3 6.20 4.44 18.18
N LYS A 4 4.97 4.79 17.79
CA LYS A 4 4.26 4.14 16.67
C LYS A 4 5.06 4.17 15.36
N GLU A 5 5.81 5.25 15.19
CA GLU A 5 6.65 5.47 14.04
C GLU A 5 7.79 4.44 13.93
N ASP A 6 8.41 4.08 15.06
CA ASP A 6 9.55 3.16 15.05
C ASP A 6 9.13 1.76 14.62
N TYR A 7 8.13 1.15 15.27
CA TYR A 7 7.73 -0.20 14.84
C TYR A 7 7.13 -0.22 13.43
N ASN A 8 6.52 0.88 12.96
CA ASN A 8 6.09 1.00 11.56
C ASN A 8 7.27 1.02 10.59
N LYS A 9 8.36 1.74 10.92
CA LYS A 9 9.60 1.74 10.12
C LYS A 9 10.21 0.34 10.06
N LEU A 10 10.29 -0.36 11.19
CA LEU A 10 10.79 -1.72 11.23
C LEU A 10 9.89 -2.67 10.42
N LEU A 11 8.56 -2.57 10.56
CA LEU A 11 7.62 -3.39 9.81
C LEU A 11 7.74 -3.17 8.29
N LEU A 12 7.86 -1.92 7.85
CA LEU A 12 8.06 -1.58 6.44
C LEU A 12 9.37 -2.15 5.89
N PHE A 13 10.47 -2.07 6.65
CA PHE A 13 11.74 -2.69 6.28
C PHE A 13 11.58 -4.21 6.10
N LEU A 14 10.96 -4.89 7.08
CA LEU A 14 10.71 -6.33 7.00
C LEU A 14 9.81 -6.71 5.82
N TYR A 15 8.80 -5.90 5.50
CA TYR A 15 7.94 -6.10 4.34
C TYR A 15 8.75 -6.09 3.04
N LYS A 16 9.56 -5.03 2.82
CA LYS A 16 10.39 -4.92 1.61
C LYS A 16 11.32 -6.11 1.46
N GLU A 17 12.03 -6.45 2.54
CA GLU A 17 13.04 -7.50 2.51
C GLU A 17 12.44 -8.92 2.31
N LEU A 18 11.33 -9.22 2.99
CA LEU A 18 10.76 -10.58 3.00
C LEU A 18 9.72 -10.80 1.88
N ILE A 19 9.00 -9.75 1.48
CA ILE A 19 7.88 -9.84 0.52
C ILE A 19 8.30 -9.39 -0.87
N GLU A 20 8.93 -8.21 -0.99
CA GLU A 20 9.33 -7.66 -2.30
C GLU A 20 10.63 -8.33 -2.80
N GLU A 21 11.67 -8.32 -1.95
CA GLU A 21 13.00 -8.89 -2.26
C GLU A 21 13.08 -10.40 -2.03
N LYS A 22 12.05 -10.99 -1.42
CA LYS A 22 11.92 -12.45 -1.19
C LYS A 22 13.11 -13.08 -0.48
N LYS A 23 13.69 -12.38 0.52
CA LYS A 23 14.74 -12.96 1.36
C LYS A 23 14.20 -14.10 2.23
N ASP A 24 15.02 -15.12 2.44
CA ASP A 24 14.65 -16.30 3.24
C ASP A 24 14.53 -16.01 4.75
N GLY A 25 15.04 -14.87 5.21
CA GLY A 25 14.84 -14.39 6.55
C GLY A 25 15.73 -13.20 6.92
N ILE A 26 15.43 -12.60 8.06
CA ILE A 26 16.08 -11.39 8.56
C ILE A 26 16.63 -11.64 9.97
N SER A 27 17.93 -11.39 10.12
CA SER A 27 18.66 -11.49 11.38
C SER A 27 18.84 -10.11 12.05
N PRO A 28 19.21 -10.05 13.34
CA PRO A 28 19.52 -8.82 14.04
C PRO A 28 20.61 -8.01 13.35
N LYS A 29 21.58 -8.68 12.72
CA LYS A 29 22.63 -8.02 11.95
C LYS A 29 22.05 -7.19 10.81
N ASN A 30 21.07 -7.72 10.08
CA ASN A 30 20.41 -6.98 9.00
C ASN A 30 19.70 -5.73 9.53
N VAL A 31 19.00 -5.86 10.66
CA VAL A 31 18.27 -4.74 11.28
C VAL A 31 19.24 -3.68 11.81
N VAL A 32 20.32 -4.06 12.49
CA VAL A 32 21.35 -3.12 12.97
C VAL A 32 22.05 -2.41 11.81
N GLN A 33 22.26 -3.10 10.68
CA GLN A 33 22.88 -2.50 9.49
C GLN A 33 21.97 -1.48 8.79
N GLU A 34 20.66 -1.71 8.76
CA GLU A 34 19.68 -0.77 8.21
C GLU A 34 19.48 0.43 9.15
N PHE A 35 19.26 0.17 10.44
CA PHE A 35 18.93 1.16 11.44
C PHE A 35 20.15 1.57 12.27
N GLN A 36 21.20 2.07 11.62
CA GLN A 36 22.48 2.41 12.25
C GLN A 36 22.36 3.53 13.30
N ASP A 37 21.33 4.37 13.18
CA ASP A 37 21.00 5.45 14.11
C ASP A 37 20.18 4.96 15.32
N TRP A 38 19.75 3.70 15.35
CA TRP A 38 18.96 3.16 16.44
C TRP A 38 19.83 2.51 17.51
N THR A 39 19.56 2.86 18.76
CA THR A 39 20.09 2.11 19.91
C THR A 39 19.52 0.69 19.94
N PRO A 40 20.25 -0.30 20.50
CA PRO A 40 19.74 -1.67 20.64
C PRO A 40 18.38 -1.76 21.35
N ASP A 41 18.15 -0.96 22.39
CA ASP A 41 16.86 -0.92 23.10
C ASP A 41 15.71 -0.46 22.21
N ARG A 42 15.95 0.50 21.30
CA ARG A 42 14.94 0.99 20.35
C ARG A 42 14.55 -0.11 19.35
N ILE A 43 15.53 -0.88 18.85
CA ILE A 43 15.29 -2.04 17.99
C ILE A 43 14.50 -3.10 18.76
N ASN A 44 14.97 -3.47 19.96
CA ASN A 44 14.34 -4.48 20.81
C ASN A 44 12.89 -4.13 21.14
N ASN A 45 12.62 -2.89 21.52
CA ASN A 45 11.29 -2.40 21.84
C ASN A 45 10.35 -2.43 20.61
N SER A 46 10.87 -2.13 19.43
CA SER A 46 10.11 -2.24 18.17
C SER A 46 9.83 -3.69 17.82
N TYR A 47 10.84 -4.55 17.88
CA TYR A 47 10.70 -5.99 17.64
C TYR A 47 9.70 -6.63 18.61
N VAL A 48 9.80 -6.35 19.91
CA VAL A 48 8.87 -6.87 20.93
C VAL A 48 7.44 -6.44 20.63
N TYR A 49 7.23 -5.19 20.23
CA TYR A 49 5.89 -4.74 19.82
C TYR A 49 5.36 -5.56 18.64
N LEU A 50 6.14 -5.70 17.57
CA LEU A 50 5.72 -6.48 16.39
C LEU A 50 5.48 -7.95 16.73
N ARG A 51 6.30 -8.53 17.60
CA ARG A 51 6.21 -9.89 18.10
C ARG A 51 4.91 -10.11 18.89
N ASP A 52 4.67 -9.28 19.90
CA ASP A 52 3.55 -9.44 20.84
C ASP A 52 2.21 -9.13 20.16
N ASN A 53 2.22 -8.27 19.15
CA ASN A 53 1.07 -8.04 18.28
C ASN A 53 0.94 -9.07 17.16
N HIS A 54 1.74 -10.14 17.14
CA HIS A 54 1.67 -11.26 16.19
C HIS A 54 1.95 -10.91 14.73
N TYR A 55 2.78 -9.90 14.44
CA TYR A 55 3.03 -9.48 13.05
C TYR A 55 4.07 -10.38 12.36
N LEU A 56 4.90 -11.07 13.15
CA LEU A 56 6.10 -11.76 12.70
C LEU A 56 5.98 -13.28 12.82
N LYS A 57 6.47 -14.02 11.82
CA LYS A 57 6.87 -15.43 11.96
C LYS A 57 8.36 -15.46 12.28
N PHE A 58 8.73 -15.92 13.47
CA PHE A 58 10.11 -15.80 13.93
C PHE A 58 10.55 -16.98 14.79
N ILE A 59 11.86 -17.14 14.90
CA ILE A 59 12.55 -17.95 15.90
C ILE A 59 13.37 -16.97 16.75
N SER A 60 13.46 -17.19 18.06
CA SER A 60 14.31 -16.37 18.93
C SER A 60 15.12 -17.25 19.86
N LEU A 61 16.36 -16.85 20.10
CA LEU A 61 17.32 -17.54 20.96
C LEU A 61 17.57 -16.70 22.23
N PRO A 62 17.92 -17.34 23.37
CA PRO A 62 18.27 -16.65 24.61
C PRO A 62 19.69 -16.06 24.53
N SER A 63 19.89 -15.15 23.59
CA SER A 63 21.18 -14.62 23.10
C SER A 63 20.97 -13.18 22.59
N ASN A 64 22.04 -12.44 22.32
CA ASN A 64 21.94 -11.12 21.69
C ASN A 64 23.11 -10.85 20.72
N TYR A 65 22.83 -10.02 19.72
CA TYR A 65 23.80 -9.45 18.78
C TYR A 65 23.92 -7.94 19.05
N ASN A 66 25.05 -7.50 19.61
CA ASN A 66 25.28 -6.09 19.97
C ASN A 66 24.15 -5.49 20.84
N GLY A 67 23.62 -6.26 21.80
CA GLY A 67 22.51 -5.85 22.66
C GLY A 67 21.12 -5.99 22.03
N VAL A 68 21.01 -6.32 20.75
CA VAL A 68 19.73 -6.64 20.08
C VAL A 68 19.40 -8.11 20.28
N PHE A 69 18.15 -8.45 20.59
CA PHE A 69 17.70 -9.83 20.77
C PHE A 69 18.11 -10.70 19.58
N ASP A 70 18.56 -11.92 19.87
CA ASP A 70 18.87 -12.87 18.83
C ASP A 70 17.59 -13.49 18.27
N PHE A 71 17.28 -13.15 17.02
CA PHE A 71 16.09 -13.59 16.32
C PHE A 71 16.38 -14.00 14.88
N TRP A 72 15.47 -14.76 14.30
CA TRP A 72 15.42 -15.03 12.88
C TRP A 72 13.98 -14.85 12.43
N ILE A 73 13.70 -13.77 11.72
CA ILE A 73 12.36 -13.47 11.20
C ILE A 73 12.24 -14.13 9.83
N GLN A 74 11.35 -15.12 9.73
CA GLN A 74 11.14 -15.94 8.52
C GLN A 74 10.06 -15.36 7.60
N GLY A 75 9.23 -14.45 8.10
CA GLY A 75 8.13 -13.91 7.33
C GLY A 75 7.22 -13.03 8.16
N LEU A 76 6.25 -12.43 7.48
CA LEU A 76 5.17 -11.68 8.09
C LEU A 76 3.87 -12.49 8.06
N TYR A 77 2.99 -12.27 9.03
CA TYR A 77 1.63 -12.80 8.96
C TYR A 77 0.80 -12.04 7.90
N PRO A 78 -0.18 -12.70 7.24
CA PRO A 78 -0.91 -12.09 6.13
C PRO A 78 -1.56 -10.74 6.42
N TYR A 79 -2.07 -10.53 7.64
CA TYR A 79 -2.69 -9.27 8.01
C TYR A 79 -1.66 -8.15 8.26
N ALA A 80 -0.44 -8.47 8.67
CA ALA A 80 0.64 -7.51 8.81
C ALA A 80 1.15 -7.05 7.43
N ILE A 81 1.21 -7.98 6.46
CA ILE A 81 1.45 -7.69 5.05
C ILE A 81 0.38 -6.72 4.54
N LYS A 82 -0.90 -7.07 4.72
CA LYS A 82 -2.03 -6.24 4.31
C LYS A 82 -1.99 -4.84 4.94
N LEU A 83 -1.66 -4.74 6.23
CA LEU A 83 -1.54 -3.45 6.92
C LEU A 83 -0.53 -2.52 6.22
N VAL A 84 0.64 -3.04 5.86
CA VAL A 84 1.67 -2.26 5.15
C VAL A 84 1.20 -1.88 3.75
N GLU A 85 0.60 -2.82 3.02
CA GLU A 85 0.07 -2.58 1.66
C GLU A 85 -1.01 -1.50 1.67
N ASP A 86 -1.96 -1.58 2.59
CA ASP A 86 -3.03 -0.59 2.75
C ASP A 86 -2.42 0.79 3.09
N GLU A 87 -1.40 0.87 3.98
CA GLU A 87 -0.73 2.12 4.31
C GLU A 87 0.05 2.71 3.11
N LEU A 88 0.75 1.88 2.34
CA LEU A 88 1.49 2.30 1.14
C LEU A 88 0.53 2.80 0.05
N GLU A 89 -0.59 2.10 -0.15
CA GLU A 89 -1.62 2.51 -1.10
C GLU A 89 -2.26 3.84 -0.70
N ASN A 90 -2.61 4.00 0.58
CA ASN A 90 -3.13 5.27 1.10
C ASN A 90 -2.17 6.44 0.86
N LYS A 91 -0.87 6.26 1.14
CA LYS A 91 0.15 7.29 0.88
C LYS A 91 0.27 7.65 -0.60
N LYS A 92 0.17 6.66 -1.50
CA LYS A 92 0.15 6.92 -2.95
C LYS A 92 -1.07 7.77 -3.31
N GLN A 93 -2.25 7.40 -2.82
CA GLN A 93 -3.48 8.14 -3.09
C GLN A 93 -3.45 9.56 -2.54
N GLU A 94 -2.97 9.77 -1.31
CA GLU A 94 -2.76 11.09 -0.74
C GLU A 94 -1.85 11.96 -1.61
N LYS A 95 -0.72 11.41 -2.06
CA LYS A 95 0.22 12.14 -2.93
C LYS A 95 -0.39 12.46 -4.30
N LEU A 96 -1.19 11.56 -4.87
CA LEU A 96 -1.93 11.84 -6.10
C LEU A 96 -2.97 12.95 -5.88
N ARG A 97 -3.65 12.99 -4.73
CA ARG A 97 -4.57 14.09 -4.37
C ARG A 97 -3.85 15.43 -4.31
N GLU A 98 -2.68 15.47 -3.68
CA GLU A 98 -1.86 16.69 -3.60
C GLU A 98 -1.41 17.16 -4.99
N ILE A 99 -0.96 16.25 -5.85
CA ILE A 99 -0.46 16.57 -7.20
C ILE A 99 -1.59 17.06 -8.10
N PHE A 100 -2.73 16.37 -8.08
CA PHE A 100 -3.84 16.70 -8.96
C PHE A 100 -4.75 17.81 -8.42
N ASN A 101 -4.46 18.33 -7.21
CA ASN A 101 -4.97 19.53 -6.52
C ASN A 101 -6.33 20.11 -6.93
N GLU A 102 -7.27 19.27 -7.31
CA GLU A 102 -8.60 19.65 -7.74
C GLU A 102 -9.54 18.56 -7.24
N LYS A 103 -10.47 18.97 -6.38
CA LYS A 103 -11.65 18.15 -6.16
C LYS A 103 -12.30 17.85 -7.51
N PRO A 104 -12.85 16.64 -7.72
CA PRO A 104 -13.22 15.73 -6.64
C PRO A 104 -12.60 14.34 -6.84
N TRP A 105 -11.72 13.95 -5.91
CA TRP A 105 -11.54 12.52 -5.65
C TRP A 105 -12.83 12.04 -4.99
N GLU A 106 -13.51 11.13 -5.67
CA GLU A 106 -14.82 10.63 -5.27
C GLU A 106 -14.80 9.11 -5.19
N ALA A 107 -15.68 8.58 -4.32
CA ALA A 107 -15.96 7.16 -4.32
C ALA A 107 -16.68 6.79 -5.62
N ILE A 108 -16.07 5.89 -6.38
CA ILE A 108 -16.64 5.30 -7.58
C ILE A 108 -16.86 3.81 -7.41
N LYS A 109 -17.77 3.30 -8.22
CA LYS A 109 -18.05 1.88 -8.38
C LYS A 109 -17.57 1.45 -9.76
N LEU A 110 -16.53 0.62 -9.78
CA LEU A 110 -16.02 -0.02 -11.00
C LEU A 110 -16.71 -1.37 -11.20
N ILE A 111 -17.44 -1.48 -12.31
CA ILE A 111 -18.15 -2.67 -12.74
C ILE A 111 -17.35 -3.33 -13.86
N LYS A 112 -16.71 -4.45 -13.54
CA LYS A 112 -15.96 -5.27 -14.47
C LYS A 112 -16.89 -6.28 -15.13
N LYS A 113 -17.39 -5.94 -16.33
CA LYS A 113 -18.34 -6.80 -17.08
C LYS A 113 -17.77 -8.18 -17.36
N ASP A 114 -16.49 -8.27 -17.70
CA ASP A 114 -15.83 -9.53 -18.07
C ASP A 114 -15.67 -10.49 -16.89
N GLU A 115 -15.56 -9.95 -15.67
CA GLU A 115 -15.34 -10.73 -14.44
C GLU A 115 -16.62 -10.88 -13.60
N ASN A 116 -17.75 -10.30 -14.05
CA ASN A 116 -18.97 -10.13 -13.25
C ASN A 116 -18.68 -9.64 -11.82
N LYS A 117 -17.75 -8.68 -11.69
CA LYS A 117 -17.24 -8.19 -10.41
C LYS A 117 -17.48 -6.70 -10.26
N THR A 118 -17.85 -6.30 -9.05
CA THR A 118 -17.99 -4.89 -8.67
C THR A 118 -16.95 -4.55 -7.61
N LEU A 119 -16.28 -3.41 -7.78
CA LEU A 119 -15.27 -2.88 -6.87
C LEU A 119 -15.61 -1.44 -6.52
N PHE A 120 -15.30 -1.04 -5.28
CA PHE A 120 -15.45 0.33 -4.81
C PHE A 120 -14.05 0.90 -4.55
N LEU A 121 -13.77 2.06 -5.08
CA LEU A 121 -12.48 2.74 -4.92
C LEU A 121 -12.66 4.25 -5.03
N GLU A 122 -11.64 5.00 -4.62
CA GLU A 122 -11.59 6.44 -4.84
C GLU A 122 -10.83 6.75 -6.13
N ALA A 123 -11.35 7.70 -6.90
CA ALA A 123 -10.75 8.11 -8.17
C ALA A 123 -10.98 9.60 -8.39
N TYR A 124 -10.05 10.24 -9.10
CA TYR A 124 -10.27 11.59 -9.61
C TYR A 124 -11.11 11.54 -10.88
N ILE A 125 -12.19 12.32 -10.90
CA ILE A 125 -13.14 12.37 -12.02
C ILE A 125 -12.95 13.66 -12.81
N GLY A 126 -12.24 13.55 -13.92
CA GLY A 126 -12.18 14.59 -14.94
C GLY A 126 -13.29 14.44 -15.98
N LYS A 127 -13.38 15.40 -16.90
CA LYS A 127 -14.42 15.44 -17.93
C LYS A 127 -14.41 14.24 -18.87
N ASP A 128 -13.23 13.89 -19.40
CA ASP A 128 -13.02 12.82 -20.38
C ASP A 128 -12.01 11.76 -19.88
N LEU A 129 -11.51 11.95 -18.66
CA LEU A 129 -10.45 11.14 -18.06
C LEU A 129 -10.74 10.88 -16.59
N ILE A 130 -10.58 9.64 -16.15
CA ILE A 130 -10.57 9.26 -14.74
C ILE A 130 -9.16 8.82 -14.35
N ILE A 131 -8.68 9.25 -13.17
CA ILE A 131 -7.39 8.81 -12.62
C ILE A 131 -7.65 7.86 -11.45
N ILE A 132 -7.03 6.68 -11.51
CA ILE A 132 -7.12 5.64 -10.47
C ILE A 132 -5.72 5.33 -9.96
N GLY A 133 -5.51 5.46 -8.65
CA GLY A 133 -4.22 5.21 -8.00
C GLY A 133 -3.90 3.71 -7.86
N ASP A 134 -4.92 2.87 -7.70
CA ASP A 134 -4.71 1.42 -7.54
C ASP A 134 -4.35 0.77 -8.89
N THR A 135 -3.06 0.56 -9.09
CA THR A 135 -2.51 -0.03 -10.31
C THR A 135 -2.67 -1.56 -10.39
N ASN A 136 -3.03 -2.21 -9.28
CA ASN A 136 -3.23 -3.66 -9.22
C ASN A 136 -4.59 -4.07 -9.80
N LEU A 137 -5.49 -3.11 -10.01
CA LEU A 137 -6.78 -3.34 -10.64
C LEU A 137 -6.65 -3.52 -12.15
N GLY A 138 -7.08 -4.68 -12.64
CA GLY A 138 -7.32 -4.90 -14.06
C GLY A 138 -8.49 -4.06 -14.56
N ILE A 139 -8.23 -2.87 -15.10
CA ILE A 139 -9.22 -2.02 -15.78
C ILE A 139 -9.23 -2.36 -17.27
N ASN A 140 -10.37 -2.72 -17.85
CA ASN A 140 -10.44 -3.09 -19.28
C ASN A 140 -11.42 -2.19 -20.04
N LYS A 141 -11.20 -2.07 -21.35
CA LYS A 141 -12.16 -1.43 -22.26
C LYS A 141 -13.53 -2.10 -22.13
N GLY A 142 -14.59 -1.31 -22.05
CA GLY A 142 -15.96 -1.78 -21.86
C GLY A 142 -16.37 -1.98 -20.40
N ASN A 143 -15.45 -1.90 -19.44
CA ASN A 143 -15.81 -1.75 -18.03
C ASN A 143 -16.62 -0.46 -17.82
N VAL A 144 -17.45 -0.45 -16.79
CA VAL A 144 -18.31 0.71 -16.47
C VAL A 144 -17.87 1.29 -15.14
N ILE A 145 -17.74 2.61 -15.08
CA ILE A 145 -17.52 3.37 -13.86
C ILE A 145 -18.82 4.11 -13.55
N GLU A 146 -19.31 3.94 -12.33
CA GLU A 146 -20.52 4.58 -11.81
C GLU A 146 -20.13 5.45 -10.61
N ARG A 147 -20.61 6.70 -10.57
CA ARG A 147 -20.52 7.57 -9.40
C ARG A 147 -21.92 8.04 -9.00
N ASN A 148 -22.11 8.35 -7.72
CA ASN A 148 -23.35 8.95 -7.25
C ASN A 148 -23.15 10.46 -7.11
N LEU A 149 -23.99 11.23 -7.77
CA LEU A 149 -24.07 12.68 -7.58
C LEU A 149 -24.70 13.01 -6.22
N GLU A 150 -24.56 14.26 -5.77
CA GLU A 150 -25.09 14.70 -4.46
C GLU A 150 -26.61 14.53 -4.33
N ASP A 151 -27.34 14.55 -5.45
CA ASP A 151 -28.78 14.31 -5.53
C ASP A 151 -29.16 12.81 -5.52
N GLY A 152 -28.16 11.92 -5.43
CA GLY A 152 -28.32 10.47 -5.49
C GLY A 152 -28.47 9.90 -6.90
N THR A 153 -28.43 10.74 -7.94
CA THR A 153 -28.50 10.28 -9.33
C THR A 153 -27.19 9.60 -9.72
N PRO A 154 -27.22 8.37 -10.26
CA PRO A 154 -26.02 7.71 -10.74
C PRO A 154 -25.58 8.30 -12.08
N GLU A 155 -24.31 8.67 -12.19
CA GLU A 155 -23.66 9.01 -13.46
C GLU A 155 -22.76 7.85 -13.89
N ARG A 156 -22.85 7.47 -15.17
CA ARG A 156 -22.16 6.31 -15.72
C ARG A 156 -21.21 6.68 -16.83
N TYR A 157 -20.10 5.97 -16.85
CA TYR A 157 -19.04 6.11 -17.84
C TYR A 157 -18.61 4.75 -18.34
N THR A 158 -18.51 4.58 -19.66
CA THR A 158 -17.87 3.42 -20.27
C THR A 158 -16.38 3.71 -20.45
N VAL A 159 -15.53 2.78 -20.02
CA VAL A 159 -14.07 2.81 -20.25
C VAL A 159 -13.79 2.56 -21.72
N LEU A 160 -13.12 3.52 -22.37
CA LEU A 160 -12.71 3.42 -23.77
C LEU A 160 -11.30 2.83 -23.91
N ASP A 161 -10.41 3.23 -23.01
CA ASP A 161 -8.98 2.94 -23.07
C ASP A 161 -8.33 3.22 -21.71
N LYS A 162 -7.13 2.66 -21.47
CA LYS A 162 -6.34 2.95 -20.28
C LYS A 162 -4.86 3.08 -20.61
N ASP A 163 -4.21 4.01 -19.94
CA ASP A 163 -2.76 4.19 -19.98
C ASP A 163 -2.21 4.07 -18.55
N LEU A 164 -1.22 3.20 -18.34
CA LEU A 164 -0.50 3.10 -17.07
C LEU A 164 0.64 4.12 -17.07
N THR A 165 0.58 5.10 -16.17
CA THR A 165 1.70 5.98 -15.90
C THR A 165 2.56 5.32 -14.82
N ASN A 166 3.81 5.01 -15.14
CA ASN A 166 4.78 4.54 -14.16
C ASN A 166 5.26 5.69 -13.27
N GLU A 167 5.64 5.37 -12.04
CA GLU A 167 6.19 6.33 -11.10
C GLU A 167 7.36 7.09 -11.70
N LYS A 168 7.27 8.42 -11.70
CA LYS A 168 8.29 9.31 -12.25
C LYS A 168 8.18 10.69 -11.62
N ASP A 169 9.32 11.32 -11.35
CA ASP A 169 9.41 12.70 -10.85
C ASP A 169 8.56 12.92 -9.57
N GLY A 170 8.50 11.91 -8.71
CA GLY A 170 7.72 11.92 -7.48
C GLY A 170 6.21 11.71 -7.66
N ILE A 171 5.70 11.54 -8.88
CA ILE A 171 4.30 11.22 -9.14
C ILE A 171 4.12 9.70 -9.03
N PRO A 172 3.29 9.17 -8.11
CA PRO A 172 3.05 7.74 -7.99
C PRO A 172 2.50 7.13 -9.28
N SER A 173 2.76 5.84 -9.49
CA SER A 173 2.11 5.10 -10.58
C SER A 173 0.59 5.19 -10.48
N HIS A 174 -0.09 5.40 -11.61
CA HIS A 174 -1.54 5.51 -11.66
C HIS A 174 -2.07 5.19 -13.07
N TYR A 175 -3.34 4.80 -13.15
CA TYR A 175 -4.04 4.70 -14.42
C TYR A 175 -4.62 6.04 -14.84
N LYS A 176 -4.49 6.34 -16.13
CA LYS A 176 -5.25 7.36 -16.85
C LYS A 176 -6.27 6.65 -17.72
N VAL A 177 -7.53 6.71 -17.32
CA VAL A 177 -8.63 5.97 -17.95
C VAL A 177 -9.44 6.91 -18.81
N LYS A 178 -9.40 6.71 -20.13
CA LYS A 178 -10.24 7.47 -21.07
C LYS A 178 -11.66 6.93 -20.99
N ILE A 179 -12.61 7.83 -20.83
CA ILE A 179 -14.01 7.48 -20.59
C ILE A 179 -14.95 8.15 -21.59
N LYS A 180 -16.14 7.57 -21.72
CA LYS A 180 -17.29 8.19 -22.39
C LYS A 180 -18.48 8.15 -21.43
N LYS A 181 -19.05 9.31 -21.12
CA LYS A 181 -20.31 9.41 -20.38
C LYS A 181 -21.44 8.76 -21.16
N GLU A 182 -22.27 7.98 -20.47
CA GLU A 182 -23.49 7.36 -21.00
C GLU A 182 -24.67 8.33 -21.03
#